data_AF-A0A958QTT5-F1
#
_entry.id   AF-A0A958QTT5-F1
#
_cell.length_a   1.000
_cell.length_b   1.000
_cell.length_c   1.000
_cell.angle_alpha   90.00
_cell.angle_beta   90.00
_cell.angle_gamma   90.00
#
_symmetry.space_group_name_H-M   'P 1'
#
loop_
_entity.id
_entity.type
_entity.pdbx_description
1 polymer ?
#
loop_
_entity_poly.entity_id
_entity_poly.type
_entity_poly.pdbx_seq_one_letter_code
_entity_poly.pdbx_strand_id
1 'polypeptide(L)'
;MIKFILLFTFLFSINLFAHSFNFIAIGDAPYTETGGIDMFKKLVEQINARNPDFTIHVGDIKGGNEKCTDERILKVKKLFDQFNHPLLYTPGDNEWTDCFRASSGSMNPIERLSRIRSLFFTKAESFGQKKLQYVSQATEAKFKKFRENYYFPYKGGLVASVHIVGSNNNLRNEDEEAVKEFHERQVANLAWLDKIFNASKNLKFLILFFHAEIGWGSTKDKFKGYQAVYK
;
A
#
# COMPACT_ATOMS: atom_id res chain seq x y z
N MET A 1 -42.28 -32.39 -54.02
CA MET A 1 -41.17 -31.43 -53.83
C MET A 1 -40.92 -31.25 -52.34
N ILE A 2 -39.90 -31.92 -51.79
CA ILE A 2 -39.53 -31.85 -50.37
C ILE A 2 -38.48 -30.74 -50.23
N LYS A 3 -38.82 -29.66 -49.50
CA LYS A 3 -37.88 -28.57 -49.19
C LYS A 3 -37.03 -28.99 -47.97
N PHE A 4 -35.75 -29.25 -48.19
CA PHE A 4 -34.76 -29.35 -47.11
C PHE A 4 -34.44 -27.94 -46.59
N ILE A 5 -34.73 -27.69 -45.32
CA ILE A 5 -34.26 -26.49 -44.60
C ILE A 5 -32.93 -26.88 -43.96
N LEU A 6 -31.84 -26.33 -44.49
CA LEU A 6 -30.51 -26.43 -43.88
C LEU A 6 -30.43 -25.46 -42.70
N LEU A 7 -30.45 -26.02 -41.49
CA LEU A 7 -30.21 -25.28 -40.25
C LEU A 7 -28.69 -25.12 -40.07
N PHE A 8 -28.16 -23.93 -40.37
CA PHE A 8 -26.77 -23.59 -40.08
C PHE A 8 -26.62 -23.25 -38.59
N THR A 9 -26.11 -24.19 -37.80
CA THR A 9 -25.66 -23.94 -36.43
C THR A 9 -24.34 -23.15 -36.46
N PHE A 10 -24.42 -21.83 -36.24
CA PHE A 10 -23.26 -21.01 -35.97
C PHE A 10 -22.74 -21.32 -34.55
N LEU A 11 -21.67 -22.11 -34.47
CA LEU A 11 -20.91 -22.28 -33.23
C LEU A 11 -20.16 -20.97 -32.94
N PHE A 12 -20.73 -20.11 -32.10
CA PHE A 12 -20.01 -18.99 -31.52
C PHE A 12 -18.97 -19.54 -30.53
N SER A 13 -17.71 -19.58 -30.95
CA SER A 13 -16.59 -19.81 -30.04
C SER A 13 -16.47 -18.62 -29.10
N ILE A 14 -16.96 -18.78 -27.86
CA ILE A 14 -16.71 -17.82 -26.79
C ILE A 14 -15.23 -17.98 -26.42
N ASN A 15 -14.38 -17.10 -26.96
CA ASN A 15 -13.00 -17.00 -26.50
C ASN A 15 -13.02 -16.46 -25.07
N LEU A 16 -13.01 -17.37 -24.09
CA LEU A 16 -12.72 -17.06 -22.69
C LEU A 16 -11.23 -16.68 -22.59
N PHE A 17 -10.91 -15.42 -22.89
CA PHE A 17 -9.59 -14.89 -22.62
C PHE A 17 -9.38 -14.84 -21.10
N ALA A 18 -8.47 -15.67 -20.59
CA ALA A 18 -7.90 -15.47 -19.27
C ALA A 18 -7.19 -14.10 -19.28
N HIS A 19 -7.81 -13.09 -18.68
CA HIS A 19 -7.26 -11.73 -18.68
C HIS A 19 -6.10 -11.68 -17.68
N SER A 20 -4.87 -11.88 -18.16
CA SER A 20 -3.67 -11.67 -17.37
C SER A 20 -3.52 -10.19 -17.01
N PHE A 21 -2.82 -9.93 -15.92
CA PHE A 21 -2.34 -8.59 -15.56
C PHE A 21 -0.93 -8.69 -15.03
N ASN A 22 -0.25 -7.58 -15.05
CA ASN A 22 1.05 -7.44 -14.42
C ASN A 22 1.06 -6.15 -13.59
N PHE A 23 1.69 -6.23 -12.44
CA PHE A 23 1.93 -5.08 -11.58
C PHE A 23 3.38 -5.12 -11.13
N ILE A 24 3.89 -3.98 -10.71
CA ILE A 24 5.24 -3.85 -10.15
C ILE A 24 5.11 -3.48 -8.68
N ALA A 25 5.88 -4.13 -7.82
CA ALA A 25 6.01 -3.76 -6.42
C ALA A 25 7.40 -3.19 -6.17
N ILE A 26 7.45 -2.04 -5.49
CA ILE A 26 8.66 -1.34 -5.06
C ILE A 26 8.48 -0.91 -3.60
N GLY A 27 9.57 -0.56 -2.95
CA GLY A 27 9.62 -0.07 -1.56
C GLY A 27 11.01 0.49 -1.30
N ASP A 28 11.22 1.07 -0.11
CA ASP A 28 12.56 1.45 0.36
C ASP A 28 13.27 2.41 -0.60
N ALA A 29 12.50 3.29 -1.22
CA ALA A 29 12.97 4.21 -2.23
C ALA A 29 12.05 5.43 -2.35
N PRO A 30 12.56 6.57 -2.86
CA PRO A 30 13.98 6.89 -2.98
C PRO A 30 14.61 6.99 -1.58
N TYR A 31 15.80 6.40 -1.39
CA TYR A 31 16.67 6.71 -0.27
C TYR A 31 17.74 7.68 -0.71
N THR A 32 18.14 8.58 0.17
CA THR A 32 19.07 9.69 -0.02
C THR A 32 18.49 10.83 -0.86
N GLU A 33 18.83 12.07 -0.49
CA GLU A 33 18.56 13.24 -1.31
C GLU A 33 19.49 13.33 -2.53
N THR A 34 20.75 12.93 -2.35
CA THR A 34 21.79 12.94 -3.39
C THR A 34 21.85 11.60 -4.10
N GLY A 35 21.56 11.57 -5.40
CA GLY A 35 21.61 10.37 -6.23
C GLY A 35 20.35 9.49 -6.14
N GLY A 36 19.79 9.30 -4.93
CA GLY A 36 18.57 8.53 -4.71
C GLY A 36 17.36 8.96 -5.52
N ILE A 37 17.10 10.28 -5.53
CA ILE A 37 16.00 10.86 -6.29
C ILE A 37 16.17 10.61 -7.80
N ASP A 38 17.39 10.74 -8.33
CA ASP A 38 17.64 10.57 -9.76
C ASP A 38 17.61 9.10 -10.17
N MET A 39 18.07 8.19 -9.31
CA MET A 39 17.87 6.75 -9.49
C MET A 39 16.38 6.40 -9.50
N PHE A 40 15.59 6.98 -8.60
CA PHE A 40 14.15 6.74 -8.57
C PHE A 40 13.44 7.29 -9.81
N LYS A 41 13.82 8.47 -10.33
CA LYS A 41 13.31 8.95 -11.62
C LYS A 41 13.58 7.97 -12.76
N LYS A 42 14.81 7.44 -12.86
CA LYS A 42 15.16 6.42 -13.85
C LYS A 42 14.34 5.13 -13.66
N LEU A 43 14.09 4.74 -12.42
CA LEU A 43 13.20 3.60 -12.12
C LEU A 43 11.76 3.88 -12.59
N VAL A 44 11.23 5.07 -12.34
CA VAL A 44 9.90 5.50 -12.82
C VAL A 44 9.83 5.44 -14.34
N GLU A 45 10.84 5.93 -15.06
CA GLU A 45 10.94 5.84 -16.52
C GLU A 45 10.90 4.38 -17.00
N GLN A 46 11.66 3.49 -16.36
CA GLN A 46 11.66 2.06 -16.69
C GLN A 46 10.32 1.37 -16.40
N ILE A 47 9.68 1.71 -15.28
CA ILE A 47 8.34 1.20 -14.92
C ILE A 47 7.32 1.69 -15.95
N ASN A 48 7.34 2.97 -16.29
CA ASN A 48 6.47 3.56 -17.30
C ASN A 48 6.62 2.88 -18.67
N ALA A 49 7.86 2.57 -19.07
CA ALA A 49 8.14 1.85 -20.33
C ALA A 49 7.63 0.40 -20.31
N ARG A 50 7.60 -0.25 -19.15
CA ARG A 50 7.02 -1.60 -18.97
C ARG A 50 5.49 -1.62 -18.99
N ASN A 51 4.86 -0.44 -18.87
CA ASN A 51 3.41 -0.27 -19.01
C ASN A 51 2.57 -1.23 -18.13
N PRO A 52 2.81 -1.29 -16.80
CA PRO A 52 2.06 -2.19 -15.93
C PRO A 52 0.62 -1.72 -15.72
N ASP A 53 -0.25 -2.64 -15.30
CA ASP A 53 -1.63 -2.31 -14.93
C ASP A 53 -1.67 -1.33 -13.74
N PHE A 54 -0.77 -1.51 -12.77
CA PHE A 54 -0.54 -0.61 -11.64
C PHE A 54 0.84 -0.88 -10.98
N THR A 55 1.28 0.02 -10.11
CA THR A 55 2.46 -0.13 -9.26
C THR A 55 2.07 -0.03 -7.78
N ILE A 56 2.71 -0.81 -6.91
CA ILE A 56 2.58 -0.72 -5.45
C ILE A 56 3.90 -0.22 -4.88
N HIS A 57 3.84 0.79 -4.00
CA HIS A 57 4.95 1.24 -3.18
C HIS A 57 4.68 0.90 -1.72
N VAL A 58 5.47 0.00 -1.14
CA VAL A 58 5.28 -0.52 0.23
C VAL A 58 5.94 0.34 1.31
N GLY A 59 6.00 1.66 1.12
CA GLY A 59 6.54 2.56 2.14
C GLY A 59 8.04 2.81 2.06
N ASP A 60 8.53 3.51 3.08
CA ASP A 60 9.93 3.92 3.24
C ASP A 60 10.42 4.83 2.11
N ILE A 61 9.82 6.02 2.04
CA ILE A 61 10.08 7.04 1.01
C ILE A 61 11.28 7.95 1.33
N LYS A 62 12.00 7.63 2.40
CA LYS A 62 13.29 8.19 2.77
C LYS A 62 14.03 7.15 3.61
N GLY A 63 15.35 7.26 3.71
CA GLY A 63 16.15 6.42 4.60
C GLY A 63 15.90 6.74 6.07
N GLY A 64 16.15 5.77 6.94
CA GLY A 64 15.96 5.88 8.39
C GLY A 64 16.91 6.84 9.13
N ASN A 65 17.89 7.42 8.42
CA ASN A 65 18.78 8.47 8.93
C ASN A 65 18.61 9.81 8.19
N GLU A 66 17.60 9.92 7.33
CA GLU A 66 17.25 11.18 6.67
C GLU A 66 16.19 11.93 7.48
N LYS A 67 16.28 13.26 7.48
CA LYS A 67 15.35 14.12 8.20
C LYS A 67 13.92 13.94 7.69
N CYS A 68 12.96 13.90 8.61
CA CYS A 68 11.52 13.80 8.29
C CYS A 68 10.90 15.13 7.85
N THR A 69 11.54 15.87 6.95
CA THR A 69 11.05 17.19 6.54
C THR A 69 9.85 17.06 5.60
N ASP A 70 8.96 18.05 5.66
CA ASP A 70 7.88 18.20 4.70
C ASP A 70 8.39 18.37 3.27
N GLU A 71 9.53 19.06 3.09
CA GLU A 71 10.18 19.22 1.80
C GLU A 71 10.52 17.87 1.17
N ARG A 72 11.16 16.98 1.94
CA ARG A 72 11.52 15.63 1.48
C ARG A 72 10.28 14.86 1.04
N ILE A 73 9.27 14.84 1.89
CA ILE A 73 8.04 14.09 1.68
C ILE A 73 7.25 14.62 0.47
N LEU A 74 7.16 15.95 0.31
CA LEU A 74 6.52 16.59 -0.84
C LEU A 74 7.29 16.35 -2.14
N LYS A 75 8.62 16.27 -2.08
CA LYS A 75 9.45 15.93 -3.24
C LYS A 75 9.14 14.52 -3.74
N VAL A 76 9.02 13.53 -2.85
CA VAL A 76 8.63 12.17 -3.25
C VAL A 76 7.20 12.11 -3.75
N LYS A 77 6.27 12.83 -3.11
CA LYS A 77 4.88 12.93 -3.60
C LYS A 77 4.83 13.39 -5.07
N LYS A 78 5.65 14.37 -5.46
CA LYS A 78 5.76 14.83 -6.85
C LYS A 78 6.29 13.74 -7.79
N LEU A 79 7.20 12.88 -7.33
CA LEU A 79 7.69 11.74 -8.13
C LEU A 79 6.61 10.67 -8.29
N PHE A 80 5.79 10.43 -7.28
CA PHE A 80 4.66 9.51 -7.37
C PHE A 80 3.64 9.94 -8.44
N ASP A 81 3.47 11.25 -8.64
CA ASP A 81 2.62 11.79 -9.71
C ASP A 81 3.25 11.61 -11.12
N GLN A 82 4.50 11.14 -11.26
CA GLN A 82 5.16 10.89 -12.57
C GLN A 82 4.90 9.50 -13.16
N PHE A 83 4.25 8.60 -12.43
CA PHE A 83 3.86 7.30 -12.97
C PHE A 83 2.74 7.45 -14.01
N ASN A 84 2.85 6.80 -15.16
CA ASN A 84 1.84 6.83 -16.22
C ASN A 84 0.56 6.06 -15.81
N HIS A 85 0.72 5.01 -15.01
CA HIS A 85 -0.34 4.15 -14.49
C HIS A 85 -0.53 4.34 -12.98
N PRO A 86 -1.61 3.80 -12.38
CA PRO A 86 -1.87 3.95 -10.96
C PRO A 86 -0.67 3.54 -10.10
N LEU A 87 -0.30 4.38 -9.14
CA LEU A 87 0.63 4.05 -8.06
C LEU A 87 -0.12 4.02 -6.73
N LEU A 88 -0.14 2.85 -6.11
CA LEU A 88 -0.72 2.59 -4.79
C LEU A 88 0.38 2.71 -3.75
N TYR A 89 0.08 3.31 -2.61
CA TYR A 89 1.06 3.61 -1.56
C TYR A 89 0.53 3.21 -0.17
N THR A 90 1.41 2.63 0.65
CA THR A 90 1.22 2.50 2.10
C THR A 90 2.48 3.05 2.80
N PRO A 91 2.38 3.69 3.97
CA PRO A 91 3.56 4.14 4.70
C PRO A 91 4.41 2.98 5.23
N GLY A 92 5.72 3.21 5.34
CA GLY A 92 6.72 2.46 6.10
C GLY A 92 7.16 3.22 7.36
N ASP A 93 8.10 2.71 8.14
CA ASP A 93 8.53 3.33 9.39
C ASP A 93 9.38 4.59 9.20
N ASN A 94 10.15 4.69 8.11
CA ASN A 94 11.14 5.73 7.98
C ASN A 94 10.50 7.13 7.97
N GLU A 95 9.42 7.36 7.22
CA GLU A 95 8.75 8.66 7.12
C GLU A 95 7.90 9.07 8.33
N TRP A 96 7.78 8.23 9.37
CA TRP A 96 7.08 8.62 10.60
C TRP A 96 7.62 7.98 11.89
N THR A 97 7.56 6.66 12.10
CA THR A 97 7.97 6.07 13.40
C THR A 97 9.42 6.37 13.71
N ASP A 98 10.31 6.38 12.71
CA ASP A 98 11.74 6.64 12.92
C ASP A 98 12.09 8.11 13.08
N CYS A 99 11.11 9.01 12.98
CA CYS A 99 11.34 10.44 13.04
C CYS A 99 11.77 10.93 14.42
N PHE A 100 11.53 10.16 15.49
CA PHE A 100 12.03 10.50 16.83
C PHE A 100 13.55 10.43 16.92
N ARG A 101 14.21 9.67 16.03
CA ARG A 101 15.67 9.50 16.05
C ARG A 101 16.35 10.85 15.83
N ALA A 102 17.46 11.07 16.52
CA ALA A 102 18.26 12.28 16.37
C ALA A 102 18.74 12.49 14.91
N SER A 103 19.13 11.42 14.23
CA SER A 103 19.50 11.45 12.80
C SER A 103 18.33 11.84 11.87
N SER A 104 17.09 11.51 12.27
CA SER A 104 15.87 11.83 11.52
C SER A 104 15.25 13.19 11.88
N GLY A 105 15.91 13.97 12.73
CA GLY A 105 15.49 15.33 13.11
C GLY A 105 14.64 15.43 14.37
N SER A 106 14.55 14.37 15.18
CA SER A 106 13.85 14.36 16.49
C SER A 106 12.41 14.90 16.44
N MET A 107 11.67 14.58 15.38
CA MET A 107 10.27 14.99 15.22
C MET A 107 9.33 13.99 15.92
N ASN A 108 8.15 14.47 16.32
CA ASN A 108 7.11 13.62 16.92
C ASN A 108 6.54 12.65 15.85
N PRO A 109 6.63 11.32 16.04
CA PRO A 109 6.12 10.34 15.09
C PRO A 109 4.62 10.43 14.78
N ILE A 110 3.80 10.79 15.77
CA ILE A 110 2.33 10.89 15.62
C ILE A 110 1.96 12.12 14.80
N GLU A 111 2.67 13.24 15.00
CA GLU A 111 2.58 14.41 14.12
C GLU A 111 2.96 14.01 12.69
N ARG A 112 4.09 13.32 12.51
CA ARG A 112 4.55 12.90 11.19
C ARG A 112 3.57 11.98 10.48
N LEU A 113 2.97 11.02 11.18
CA LEU A 113 1.93 10.16 10.64
C LEU A 113 0.69 10.95 10.23
N SER A 114 0.23 11.89 11.07
CA SER A 114 -0.87 12.81 10.74
C SER A 114 -0.55 13.60 9.48
N ARG A 115 0.70 14.07 9.35
CA ARG A 115 1.15 14.83 8.20
C ARG A 115 1.17 13.98 6.92
N ILE A 116 1.68 12.74 6.96
CA ILE A 116 1.62 11.79 5.84
C ILE A 116 0.17 11.57 5.41
N ARG A 117 -0.75 11.30 6.35
CA ARG A 117 -2.19 11.16 6.07
C ARG A 117 -2.77 12.38 5.37
N SER A 118 -2.43 13.59 5.84
CA SER A 118 -2.91 14.85 5.25
C SER A 118 -2.40 15.13 3.85
N LEU A 119 -1.26 14.55 3.45
CA LEU A 119 -0.61 14.81 2.16
C LEU A 119 -0.89 13.71 1.13
N PHE A 120 -0.88 12.45 1.55
CA PHE A 120 -0.95 11.29 0.66
C PHE A 120 -2.35 10.69 0.56
N PHE A 121 -3.20 10.89 1.56
CA PHE A 121 -4.51 10.22 1.67
C PHE A 121 -5.66 11.24 1.75
N THR A 122 -5.57 12.29 0.92
CA THR A 122 -6.58 13.37 0.84
C THR A 122 -7.85 12.93 0.14
N LYS A 123 -7.73 12.02 -0.83
CA LYS A 123 -8.82 11.44 -1.62
C LYS A 123 -8.67 9.92 -1.67
N ALA A 124 -9.76 9.24 -2.02
CA ALA A 124 -9.77 7.78 -2.16
C ALA A 124 -9.30 7.34 -3.56
N GLU A 125 -8.14 7.83 -4.00
CA GLU A 125 -7.58 7.57 -5.34
C GLU A 125 -6.06 7.42 -5.34
N SER A 126 -5.54 6.66 -6.31
CA SER A 126 -4.11 6.39 -6.46
C SER A 126 -3.29 7.63 -6.89
N PHE A 127 -1.97 7.52 -6.76
CA PHE A 127 -1.03 8.38 -7.49
C PHE A 127 -0.94 7.97 -8.96
N GLY A 128 -0.08 8.67 -9.70
CA GLY A 128 0.09 8.54 -11.15
C GLY A 128 -0.91 9.36 -11.96
N GLN A 129 -0.66 9.43 -13.26
CA GLN A 129 -1.46 10.19 -14.24
C GLN A 129 -2.84 9.55 -14.45
N LYS A 130 -2.88 8.21 -14.59
CA LYS A 130 -4.12 7.45 -14.54
C LYS A 130 -4.48 7.16 -13.09
N LYS A 131 -5.67 7.61 -12.70
CA LYS A 131 -6.20 7.41 -11.35
C LYS A 131 -6.99 6.11 -11.25
N LEU A 132 -6.73 5.37 -10.18
CA LEU A 132 -7.55 4.26 -9.72
C LEU A 132 -8.27 4.68 -8.45
N GLN A 133 -9.60 4.49 -8.41
CA GLN A 133 -10.40 4.75 -7.22
C GLN A 133 -10.40 3.51 -6.32
N TYR A 134 -10.35 3.71 -5.00
CA TYR A 134 -10.35 2.63 -4.01
C TYR A 134 -11.34 2.89 -2.87
N VAL A 135 -11.66 1.86 -2.11
CA VAL A 135 -12.47 1.96 -0.89
C VAL A 135 -11.52 2.05 0.31
N SER A 136 -11.49 3.20 0.96
CA SER A 136 -10.71 3.43 2.18
C SER A 136 -11.47 2.99 3.42
N GLN A 137 -10.78 2.37 4.40
CA GLN A 137 -11.33 2.03 5.71
C GLN A 137 -11.89 3.26 6.43
N ALA A 138 -11.36 4.46 6.18
CA ALA A 138 -11.88 5.71 6.72
C ALA A 138 -13.34 6.03 6.33
N THR A 139 -13.94 5.28 5.40
CA THR A 139 -15.40 5.33 5.13
C THR A 139 -16.22 4.76 6.29
N GLU A 140 -15.64 3.93 7.14
CA GLU A 140 -16.26 3.42 8.36
C GLU A 140 -16.10 4.44 9.48
N ALA A 141 -17.23 4.85 10.08
CA ALA A 141 -17.25 5.94 11.04
C ALA A 141 -16.29 5.73 12.24
N LYS A 142 -16.11 4.48 12.68
CA LYS A 142 -15.19 4.09 13.75
C LYS A 142 -13.70 4.20 13.36
N PHE A 143 -13.39 4.13 12.07
CA PHE A 143 -12.03 4.01 11.55
C PHE A 143 -11.60 5.17 10.65
N LYS A 144 -12.24 6.35 10.79
CA LYS A 144 -11.95 7.58 10.01
C LYS A 144 -10.47 8.01 9.96
N LYS A 145 -9.66 7.61 10.95
CA LYS A 145 -8.23 7.92 11.02
C LYS A 145 -7.37 7.09 10.05
N PHE A 146 -7.79 5.86 9.72
CA PHE A 146 -6.97 4.85 9.03
C PHE A 146 -7.23 4.89 7.52
N ARG A 147 -6.78 5.97 6.89
CA ARG A 147 -7.05 6.28 5.46
C ARG A 147 -6.16 5.47 4.52
N GLU A 148 -5.02 5.05 5.04
CA GLU A 148 -4.00 4.27 4.36
C GLU A 148 -4.32 2.76 4.30
N ASN A 149 -5.37 2.32 5.01
CA ASN A 149 -6.00 1.01 4.83
C ASN A 149 -7.08 1.13 3.76
N TYR A 150 -6.89 0.52 2.59
CA TYR A 150 -7.83 0.58 1.48
C TYR A 150 -7.76 -0.67 0.61
N TYR A 151 -8.81 -0.91 -0.19
CA TYR A 151 -8.84 -1.99 -1.17
C TYR A 151 -9.47 -1.54 -2.49
N PHE A 152 -9.20 -2.29 -3.56
CA PHE A 152 -9.96 -2.21 -4.80
C PHE A 152 -10.07 -3.61 -5.45
N PRO A 153 -11.22 -3.94 -6.06
CA PRO A 153 -11.34 -5.16 -6.85
C PRO A 153 -10.56 -5.03 -8.16
N TYR A 154 -9.89 -6.10 -8.59
CA TYR A 154 -9.12 -6.10 -9.83
C TYR A 154 -9.16 -7.46 -10.51
N LYS A 155 -9.65 -7.53 -11.76
CA LYS A 155 -9.69 -8.74 -12.61
C LYS A 155 -10.15 -10.03 -11.89
N GLY A 156 -11.19 -9.92 -11.07
CA GLY A 156 -11.77 -11.05 -10.32
C GLY A 156 -11.02 -11.42 -9.04
N GLY A 157 -10.03 -10.63 -8.63
CA GLY A 157 -9.38 -10.64 -7.33
C GLY A 157 -9.59 -9.35 -6.55
N LEU A 158 -8.90 -9.23 -5.41
CA LEU A 158 -8.89 -8.06 -4.55
C LEU A 158 -7.44 -7.65 -4.28
N VAL A 159 -7.17 -6.35 -4.28
CA VAL A 159 -5.87 -5.78 -3.89
C VAL A 159 -6.10 -4.86 -2.70
N ALA A 160 -5.34 -5.02 -1.62
CA ALA A 160 -5.58 -4.29 -0.38
C ALA A 160 -4.28 -3.97 0.38
N SER A 161 -4.25 -2.79 0.99
CA SER A 161 -3.21 -2.38 1.94
C SER A 161 -3.59 -2.73 3.38
N VAL A 162 -2.58 -2.97 4.20
CA VAL A 162 -2.70 -2.96 5.67
C VAL A 162 -1.56 -2.16 6.25
N HIS A 163 -1.85 -1.24 7.16
CA HIS A 163 -0.82 -0.38 7.73
C HIS A 163 -0.05 -1.13 8.82
N ILE A 164 0.99 -1.85 8.41
CA ILE A 164 1.95 -2.53 9.28
C ILE A 164 3.35 -2.04 8.88
N VAL A 165 4.07 -1.44 9.83
CA VAL A 165 5.40 -0.84 9.60
C VAL A 165 6.46 -1.47 10.49
N GLY A 166 7.73 -1.24 10.17
CA GLY A 166 8.88 -1.65 10.95
C GLY A 166 8.94 -0.97 12.32
N SER A 167 10.13 -0.97 12.92
CA SER A 167 10.38 -0.28 14.20
C SER A 167 9.40 -0.67 15.31
N ASN A 168 9.26 -1.99 15.49
CA ASN A 168 8.34 -2.65 16.42
C ASN A 168 6.88 -2.19 16.24
N ASN A 169 6.49 -1.86 15.01
CA ASN A 169 5.15 -1.40 14.66
C ASN A 169 4.73 -0.14 15.44
N ASN A 170 5.68 0.72 15.82
CA ASN A 170 5.50 1.87 16.72
C ASN A 170 5.19 1.52 18.19
N LEU A 171 5.27 0.25 18.62
CA LEU A 171 5.11 -0.12 20.02
C LEU A 171 6.37 0.24 20.82
N ARG A 172 6.42 1.47 21.31
CA ARG A 172 7.51 2.04 22.13
C ARG A 172 7.01 2.29 23.54
N ASN A 173 7.33 1.39 24.47
CA ASN A 173 6.74 1.39 25.83
C ASN A 173 7.03 2.66 26.64
N GLU A 174 8.09 3.38 26.31
CA GLU A 174 8.47 4.65 26.92
C GLU A 174 7.70 5.86 26.38
N ASP A 175 6.86 5.67 25.37
CA ASP A 175 6.14 6.73 24.65
C ASP A 175 4.63 6.43 24.63
N GLU A 176 3.88 7.09 25.52
CA GLU A 176 2.43 6.85 25.68
C GLU A 176 1.64 7.15 24.40
N GLU A 177 2.04 8.15 23.61
CA GLU A 177 1.36 8.47 22.35
C GLU A 177 1.59 7.37 21.31
N ALA A 178 2.80 6.81 21.25
CA ALA A 178 3.14 5.70 20.38
C ALA A 178 2.38 4.41 20.75
N VAL A 179 2.33 4.06 22.05
CA VAL A 179 1.54 2.92 22.55
C VAL A 179 0.06 3.08 22.21
N LYS A 180 -0.50 4.27 22.42
CA LYS A 180 -1.90 4.56 22.11
C LYS A 180 -2.19 4.44 20.62
N GLU A 181 -1.33 4.99 19.77
CA GLU A 181 -1.44 4.87 18.31
C GLU A 181 -1.39 3.41 17.88
N PHE A 182 -0.42 2.64 18.39
CA PHE A 182 -0.27 1.22 18.09
C PHE A 182 -1.55 0.44 18.40
N HIS A 183 -2.11 0.59 19.59
CA HIS A 183 -3.33 -0.14 19.98
C HIS A 183 -4.55 0.27 19.15
N GLU A 184 -4.73 1.56 18.89
CA GLU A 184 -5.82 2.04 18.01
C GLU A 184 -5.70 1.45 16.60
N ARG A 185 -4.49 1.48 16.01
CA ARG A 185 -4.23 0.92 14.69
C ARG A 185 -4.34 -0.59 14.66
N GLN A 186 -3.94 -1.29 15.71
CA GLN A 186 -4.06 -2.74 15.79
C GLN A 186 -5.53 -3.18 15.74
N VAL A 187 -6.43 -2.49 16.46
CA VAL A 187 -7.88 -2.74 16.41
C VAL A 187 -8.42 -2.49 14.99
N ALA A 188 -8.00 -1.40 14.36
CA ALA A 188 -8.41 -1.07 12.99
C ALA A 188 -7.91 -2.11 11.98
N ASN A 189 -6.64 -2.53 12.06
CA ASN A 189 -6.06 -3.51 11.16
C ASN A 189 -6.71 -4.88 11.29
N LEU A 190 -7.05 -5.35 12.50
CA LEU A 190 -7.74 -6.63 12.68
C LEU A 190 -9.12 -6.62 12.03
N ALA A 191 -9.91 -5.56 12.29
CA ALA A 191 -11.21 -5.39 11.66
C ALA A 191 -11.10 -5.28 10.13
N TRP A 192 -10.07 -4.59 9.64
CA TRP A 192 -9.79 -4.46 8.21
C TRP A 192 -9.45 -5.80 7.55
N LEU A 193 -8.58 -6.59 8.18
CA LEU A 193 -8.26 -7.93 7.74
C LEU A 193 -9.50 -8.81 7.71
N ASP A 194 -10.36 -8.78 8.74
CA ASP A 194 -11.63 -9.55 8.73
C ASP A 194 -12.49 -9.19 7.51
N LYS A 195 -12.63 -7.89 7.24
CA LYS A 195 -13.38 -7.39 6.10
C LYS A 195 -12.79 -7.85 4.77
N ILE A 196 -11.49 -7.71 4.57
CA ILE A 196 -10.81 -8.08 3.32
C ILE A 196 -10.91 -9.58 3.07
N PHE A 197 -10.56 -10.40 4.07
CA PHE A 197 -10.60 -11.86 3.92
C PHE A 197 -12.02 -12.36 3.67
N ASN A 198 -13.04 -11.78 4.32
CA ASN A 198 -14.44 -12.08 4.03
C ASN A 198 -14.84 -11.68 2.60
N ALA A 199 -14.44 -10.49 2.14
CA ALA A 199 -14.72 -9.99 0.80
C ALA A 199 -14.00 -10.81 -0.29
N SER A 200 -12.88 -11.48 0.03
CA SER A 200 -12.08 -12.24 -0.92
C SER A 200 -12.37 -13.74 -0.98
N LYS A 201 -13.28 -14.29 -0.15
CA LYS A 201 -13.53 -15.74 -0.03
C LYS A 201 -13.79 -16.46 -1.36
N ASN A 202 -14.50 -15.79 -2.27
CA ASN A 202 -14.91 -16.36 -3.56
C ASN A 202 -14.18 -15.71 -4.75
N LEU A 203 -13.10 -14.98 -4.48
CA LEU A 203 -12.30 -14.32 -5.51
C LEU A 203 -11.14 -15.19 -5.93
N LYS A 204 -10.61 -14.93 -7.12
CA LYS A 204 -9.51 -15.71 -7.70
C LYS A 204 -8.19 -15.54 -6.96
N PHE A 205 -7.99 -14.38 -6.33
CA PHE A 205 -6.80 -14.04 -5.58
C PHE A 205 -7.05 -12.87 -4.62
N LEU A 206 -6.19 -12.75 -3.63
CA LEU A 206 -6.01 -11.57 -2.78
C LEU A 206 -4.54 -11.17 -2.85
N ILE A 207 -4.26 -9.92 -3.22
CA ILE A 207 -2.95 -9.28 -3.04
C ILE A 207 -3.06 -8.39 -1.80
N LEU A 208 -2.35 -8.78 -0.74
CA LEU A 208 -2.22 -7.99 0.47
C LEU A 208 -0.83 -7.38 0.51
N PHE A 209 -0.71 -6.07 0.74
CA PHE A 209 0.58 -5.39 0.81
C PHE A 209 0.69 -4.50 2.05
N PHE A 210 1.88 -4.48 2.64
CA PHE A 210 2.26 -3.73 3.85
C PHE A 210 3.79 -3.61 3.86
N HIS A 211 4.33 -2.76 4.75
CA HIS A 211 5.76 -2.46 4.76
C HIS A 211 6.60 -3.50 5.52
N ALA A 212 6.21 -3.79 6.76
CA ALA A 212 7.08 -4.49 7.70
C ALA A 212 7.44 -5.92 7.31
N GLU A 213 8.69 -6.34 7.58
CA GLU A 213 9.02 -7.75 7.75
C GLU A 213 8.50 -8.23 9.12
N ILE A 214 7.40 -9.00 9.10
CA ILE A 214 6.69 -9.42 10.31
C ILE A 214 7.20 -10.73 10.90
N GLY A 215 8.33 -11.26 10.41
CA GLY A 215 8.97 -12.44 10.96
C GLY A 215 8.21 -13.72 10.64
N TRP A 216 7.67 -13.84 9.43
CA TRP A 216 6.95 -15.03 8.98
C TRP A 216 7.78 -16.30 9.21
N GLY A 217 7.24 -17.24 9.99
CA GLY A 217 7.92 -18.51 10.30
C GLY A 217 9.08 -18.41 11.28
N SER A 218 9.36 -17.24 11.86
CA SER A 218 10.36 -17.08 12.92
C SER A 218 9.81 -17.58 14.26
N THR A 219 10.55 -18.46 14.93
CA THR A 219 10.28 -18.89 16.31
C THR A 219 10.87 -17.93 17.36
N LYS A 220 11.57 -16.89 16.93
CA LYS A 220 12.12 -15.86 17.83
C LYS A 220 11.14 -14.70 17.90
N ASP A 221 10.62 -14.42 19.09
CA ASP A 221 9.89 -13.20 19.48
C ASP A 221 10.83 -11.98 19.40
N LYS A 222 11.28 -11.63 18.19
CA LYS A 222 12.18 -10.47 18.02
C LYS A 222 11.43 -9.14 18.12
N PHE A 223 10.12 -9.13 17.91
CA PHE A 223 9.31 -7.92 17.83
C PHE A 223 7.94 -8.13 18.48
N LYS A 224 7.68 -7.45 19.60
CA LYS A 224 6.42 -7.54 20.35
C LYS A 224 5.25 -6.84 19.66
N GLY A 225 5.54 -5.93 18.73
CA GLY A 225 4.56 -5.17 17.96
C GLY A 225 3.88 -5.93 16.83
N TYR A 226 4.22 -7.20 16.61
CA TYR A 226 3.54 -8.06 15.64
C TYR A 226 2.98 -9.28 16.36
N GLN A 227 1.72 -9.59 16.05
CA GLN A 227 1.03 -10.75 16.59
C GLN A 227 0.51 -11.60 15.43
N ALA A 228 0.77 -12.89 15.48
CA ALA A 228 0.15 -13.84 14.56
C ALA A 228 -1.37 -13.83 14.76
N VAL A 229 -2.11 -13.73 13.65
CA VAL A 229 -3.56 -13.81 13.65
C VAL A 229 -3.92 -15.16 13.04
N TYR A 230 -4.44 -16.07 13.87
CA TYR A 230 -5.00 -17.34 13.41
C TYR A 230 -6.48 -17.11 13.10
N LYS A 231 -6.89 -17.35 11.86
CA LYS A 231 -8.28 -17.25 11.39
C LYS A 231 -8.74 -18.56 10.79
#